data_AF-A0A1L9UEK5-F1
#
_entry.id   AF-A0A1L9UEK5-F1
#
_cell.length_a   1.000
_cell.length_b   1.000
_cell.length_c   1.000
_cell.angle_alpha   90.00
_cell.angle_beta   90.00
_cell.angle_gamma   90.00
#
_symmetry.space_group_name_H-M   'P 1'
#
loop_
_entity.id
_entity.type
_entity.pdbx_description
1 polymer ?
#
loop_
_entity_poly.entity_id
_entity_poly.type
_entity_poly.pdbx_seq_one_letter_code
_entity_poly.pdbx_strand_id
1 'polypeptide(L)'
;MGDTLLVGLATGNGTGPELMGVFEAVLQSLGTASNLTIRFLRSDRIYHSYSSLLAINETDAVTSETLADAAHYRQFCEKAASQGVSGIFRTSVSAQALYLVREQLEAVKIEHFRVSPSASIILVRDQAQGFYSGTNILSPTKDAVYRTACFSKDVFSRIVTFALRRARTLLPTADDNIEAITLVYKFHLFDGLFHTWAQEWQSVHGILIRFVQGDTMNRDLLAFGVQGHQLLIAANEYADLMQTMFLDRFGLGVQETTYAENVYLHPTVQGLVEYQTAHGSADDLTGKGIVNPTATIRAAAALLEDQASCHGMKMRVDDALQQMRVKGIATPDQGGWSTTTSFVEIFLQAMSGGIPVAAGDSCESTAVVVVDLQNDFVTQYKDTGVMERVTANVSRVVDVARRSQVEVIFVRFLGDDKFQGPSWRQRNLRQNRQSWSIEGTWGAEIFGSVKVQPGERVFDKKAQFDPFLSNGFEKYVVGRKLDRLVVVGLYADVCVDATVRGAFQRGLRTTVVRQCTAGFHFTADQMLDYMQEIYGSDVVALEDLSLG
;
A
#
# COMPACT_ATOMS: atom_id res chain seq x y z
N MET A 1 16.67 11.27 28.03
CA MET A 1 17.48 11.61 26.85
C MET A 1 16.97 10.70 25.74
N GLY A 2 16.49 11.24 24.62
CA GLY A 2 15.94 10.42 23.54
C GLY A 2 17.02 9.60 22.83
N ASP A 3 16.64 8.46 22.26
CA ASP A 3 17.56 7.62 21.49
C ASP A 3 18.05 8.39 20.25
N THR A 4 19.34 8.23 19.94
CA THR A 4 19.97 8.90 18.78
C THR A 4 20.14 7.90 17.65
N LEU A 5 19.60 8.21 16.48
CA LEU A 5 19.76 7.41 15.26
C LEU A 5 20.74 8.10 14.31
N LEU A 6 21.84 7.43 13.97
CA LEU A 6 22.80 7.91 12.97
C LEU A 6 22.50 7.26 11.61
N VAL A 7 22.24 8.08 10.59
CA VAL A 7 21.84 7.63 9.25
C VAL A 7 22.88 8.07 8.23
N GLY A 8 23.33 7.14 7.38
CA GLY A 8 24.25 7.45 6.29
C GLY A 8 23.50 8.00 5.08
N LEU A 9 24.05 9.01 4.41
CA LEU A 9 23.44 9.64 3.24
C LEU A 9 24.44 9.69 2.08
N ALA A 10 24.03 9.14 0.93
CA ALA A 10 24.82 9.14 -0.30
C ALA A 10 24.00 9.71 -1.47
N THR A 11 24.43 10.86 -1.98
CA THR A 11 23.68 11.63 -2.98
C THR A 11 24.24 11.38 -4.37
N GLY A 12 23.38 11.02 -5.31
CA GLY A 12 23.70 11.02 -6.73
C GLY A 12 23.27 12.28 -7.46
N ASN A 13 23.70 12.43 -8.70
CA ASN A 13 23.27 13.49 -9.62
C ASN A 13 21.77 13.43 -9.97
N GLY A 14 21.30 14.44 -10.72
CA GLY A 14 19.91 14.54 -11.18
C GLY A 14 18.99 15.06 -10.08
N THR A 15 17.85 14.39 -9.89
CA THR A 15 16.89 14.69 -8.80
C THR A 15 17.38 14.31 -7.41
N GLY A 16 18.58 13.71 -7.32
CA GLY A 16 19.15 13.20 -6.08
C GLY A 16 19.23 14.22 -4.93
N PRO A 17 19.72 15.46 -5.12
CA PRO A 17 19.75 16.45 -4.05
C PRO A 17 18.35 16.87 -3.56
N GLU A 18 17.37 16.97 -4.47
CA GLU A 18 15.98 17.30 -4.13
C GLU A 18 15.35 16.20 -3.26
N LEU A 19 15.46 14.94 -3.69
CA LEU A 19 14.97 13.79 -2.93
C LEU A 19 15.72 13.58 -1.61
N MET A 20 17.01 13.91 -1.57
CA MET A 20 17.78 13.89 -0.32
C MET A 20 17.22 14.90 0.69
N GLY A 21 16.91 16.13 0.24
CA GLY A 21 16.25 17.12 1.08
C GLY A 21 14.89 16.66 1.61
N VAL A 22 14.08 15.99 0.76
CA VAL A 22 12.81 15.39 1.17
C VAL A 22 13.03 14.31 2.23
N PHE A 23 13.94 13.38 2.01
CA PHE A 23 14.24 12.29 2.94
C PHE A 23 14.61 12.83 4.32
N GLU A 24 15.49 13.82 4.37
CA GLU A 24 15.93 14.44 5.62
C GLU A 24 14.78 15.11 6.37
N ALA A 25 13.99 15.94 5.67
CA ALA A 25 12.87 16.66 6.28
C ALA A 25 11.83 15.69 6.85
N VAL A 26 11.51 14.63 6.11
CA VAL A 26 10.56 13.60 6.52
C VAL A 26 11.10 12.79 7.70
N LEU A 27 12.34 12.30 7.61
CA LEU A 27 12.95 11.49 8.65
C LEU A 27 13.12 12.27 9.96
N GLN A 28 13.53 13.54 9.90
CA GLN A 28 13.64 14.40 11.08
C GLN A 28 12.28 14.66 11.71
N SER A 29 11.25 14.96 10.91
CA SER A 29 9.90 15.26 11.42
C SER A 29 9.28 14.03 12.09
N LEU A 30 9.29 12.89 11.41
CA LEU A 30 8.76 11.64 11.94
C LEU A 30 9.58 11.09 13.12
N GLY A 31 10.91 11.23 13.07
CA GLY A 31 11.82 10.87 14.16
C GLY A 31 11.56 11.71 15.41
N THR A 32 11.44 13.03 15.26
CA THR A 32 11.15 13.95 16.38
C THR A 32 9.80 13.62 17.02
N ALA A 33 8.77 13.36 16.21
CA ALA A 33 7.45 12.92 16.70
C ALA A 33 7.51 11.58 17.46
N SER A 34 8.57 10.78 17.24
CA SER A 34 8.84 9.51 17.92
C SER A 34 9.88 9.64 19.05
N ASN A 35 10.21 10.86 19.49
CA ASN A 35 11.25 11.16 20.50
C ASN A 35 12.68 10.71 20.13
N LEU A 36 12.99 10.61 18.85
CA LEU A 36 14.31 10.27 18.33
C LEU A 36 15.10 11.52 17.92
N THR A 37 16.40 11.53 18.23
CA THR A 37 17.33 12.51 17.68
C THR A 37 18.02 11.94 16.45
N ILE A 38 17.75 12.51 15.28
CA ILE A 38 18.34 12.06 14.01
C ILE A 38 19.65 12.80 13.75
N ARG A 39 20.72 12.06 13.43
CA ARG A 39 22.00 12.59 12.95
C ARG A 39 22.35 11.97 11.61
N PHE A 40 23.11 12.72 10.81
CA PHE A 40 23.48 12.29 9.47
C PHE A 40 24.99 12.17 9.30
N LEU A 41 25.43 11.06 8.72
CA LEU A 41 26.77 10.86 8.20
C LEU A 41 26.71 10.96 6.66
N ARG A 42 27.34 11.96 6.07
CA ARG A 42 27.25 12.21 4.63
C ARG A 42 28.47 11.69 3.89
N SER A 43 28.23 11.09 2.73
CA SER A 43 29.25 10.96 1.69
C SER A 43 29.66 12.36 1.23
N ASP A 44 30.95 12.58 1.10
CA ASP A 44 31.59 13.77 0.53
C ASP A 44 31.62 13.75 -1.01
N ARG A 45 31.32 12.59 -1.62
CA ARG A 45 31.17 12.45 -3.07
C ARG A 45 29.71 12.51 -3.50
N ILE A 46 29.46 13.27 -4.56
CA ILE A 46 28.23 13.19 -5.36
C ILE A 46 28.48 12.16 -6.46
N TYR A 47 27.65 11.13 -6.50
CA TYR A 47 27.82 9.99 -7.40
C TYR A 47 27.20 10.24 -8.77
N HIS A 48 27.78 9.66 -9.81
CA HIS A 48 27.28 9.84 -11.16
C HIS A 48 26.01 9.01 -11.41
N SER A 49 25.01 9.63 -12.03
CA SER A 49 23.92 8.94 -12.70
C SER A 49 24.40 8.39 -14.05
N TYR A 50 23.62 7.47 -14.65
CA TYR A 50 23.89 6.97 -15.99
C TYR A 50 24.03 8.09 -17.02
N SER A 51 23.11 9.06 -17.03
CA SER A 51 23.17 10.17 -17.98
C SER A 51 24.35 11.10 -17.72
N SER A 52 24.74 11.32 -16.46
CA SER A 52 25.93 12.12 -16.15
C SER A 52 27.23 11.43 -16.59
N LEU A 53 27.31 10.09 -16.56
CA LEU A 53 28.43 9.35 -17.14
C LEU A 53 28.46 9.45 -18.66
N LEU A 54 27.31 9.32 -19.33
CA LEU A 54 27.24 9.46 -20.79
C LEU A 54 27.66 10.85 -21.28
N ALA A 55 27.39 11.89 -20.50
CA ALA A 55 27.80 13.26 -20.83
C ALA A 55 29.33 13.46 -20.91
N ILE A 56 30.13 12.57 -20.32
CA ILE A 56 31.60 12.61 -20.37
C ILE A 56 32.10 12.32 -21.81
N ASN A 57 31.31 11.61 -22.63
CA ASN A 57 31.55 11.35 -24.05
C ASN A 57 32.95 10.74 -24.39
N GLU A 58 33.54 9.98 -23.46
CA GLU A 58 34.80 9.27 -23.63
C GLU A 58 34.80 7.95 -22.82
N THR A 59 34.96 6.80 -23.49
CA THR A 59 34.73 5.46 -22.89
C THR A 59 35.67 5.13 -21.73
N ASP A 60 36.94 5.53 -21.82
CA ASP A 60 37.94 5.25 -20.79
C ASP A 60 37.69 6.11 -19.53
N ALA A 61 37.21 7.34 -19.72
CA ALA A 61 36.79 8.23 -18.64
C ALA A 61 35.53 7.69 -17.92
N VAL A 62 34.52 7.20 -18.66
CA VAL A 62 33.32 6.58 -18.07
C VAL A 62 33.67 5.37 -17.21
N THR A 63 34.60 4.52 -17.69
CA THR A 63 35.05 3.33 -16.94
C THR A 63 35.78 3.74 -15.67
N SER A 64 36.67 4.73 -15.75
CA SER A 64 37.44 5.24 -14.62
C SER A 64 36.55 5.86 -13.55
N GLU A 65 35.58 6.71 -13.94
CA GLU A 65 34.62 7.31 -13.00
C GLU A 65 33.69 6.28 -12.36
N THR A 66 33.28 5.25 -13.11
CA THR A 66 32.47 4.15 -12.57
C THR A 66 33.23 3.38 -11.48
N LEU A 67 34.52 3.09 -11.70
CA LEU A 67 35.36 2.42 -10.71
C LEU A 67 35.63 3.30 -9.50
N ALA A 68 35.83 4.61 -9.71
CA ALA A 68 36.01 5.58 -8.63
C ALA A 68 34.74 5.70 -7.77
N ASP A 69 33.56 5.81 -8.38
CA ASP A 69 32.26 5.83 -7.68
C ASP A 69 32.06 4.56 -6.86
N ALA A 70 32.34 3.38 -7.44
CA ALA A 70 32.21 2.09 -6.75
C ALA A 70 33.16 2.00 -5.54
N ALA A 71 34.44 2.31 -5.73
CA ALA A 71 35.44 2.28 -4.66
C ALA A 71 35.08 3.24 -3.52
N HIS A 72 34.66 4.46 -3.86
CA HIS A 72 34.26 5.47 -2.88
C HIS A 72 33.00 5.05 -2.11
N TYR A 73 31.97 4.56 -2.81
CA TYR A 73 30.73 4.14 -2.15
C TYR A 73 30.95 2.95 -1.23
N ARG A 74 31.77 1.97 -1.63
CA ARG A 74 32.18 0.88 -0.74
C ARG A 74 32.85 1.41 0.52
N GLN A 75 33.85 2.29 0.38
CA GLN A 75 34.56 2.87 1.53
C GLN A 75 33.61 3.65 2.44
N PHE A 76 32.64 4.35 1.86
CA PHE A 76 31.60 5.04 2.62
C PHE A 76 30.74 4.05 3.43
N CYS A 77 30.29 2.93 2.85
CA CYS A 77 29.55 1.89 3.56
C CYS A 77 30.36 1.28 4.73
N GLU A 78 31.64 0.95 4.49
CA GLU A 78 32.53 0.43 5.53
C GLU A 78 32.76 1.45 6.66
N LYS A 79 32.97 2.72 6.31
CA LYS A 79 33.07 3.83 7.28
C LYS A 79 31.78 3.99 8.07
N ALA A 80 30.63 3.99 7.41
CA ALA A 80 29.32 4.14 8.04
C ALA A 80 29.06 3.01 9.04
N ALA A 81 29.27 1.76 8.63
CA ALA A 81 29.14 0.60 9.51
C ALA A 81 30.07 0.70 10.73
N SER A 82 31.33 1.11 10.54
CA SER A 82 32.30 1.28 11.64
C SER A 82 31.90 2.37 12.65
N GLN A 83 31.06 3.33 12.25
CA GLN A 83 30.53 4.39 13.11
C GLN A 83 29.16 4.05 13.72
N GLY A 84 28.68 2.82 13.54
CA GLY A 84 27.40 2.36 14.09
C GLY A 84 26.19 2.78 13.27
N VAL A 85 26.36 3.20 12.01
CA VAL A 85 25.23 3.40 11.08
C VAL A 85 24.65 2.04 10.74
N SER A 86 23.35 1.87 10.93
CA SER A 86 22.62 0.67 10.52
C SER A 86 21.78 0.87 9.25
N GLY A 87 21.46 2.12 8.91
CA GLY A 87 20.71 2.48 7.71
C GLY A 87 21.39 3.56 6.87
N ILE A 88 21.50 3.33 5.57
CA ILE A 88 21.90 4.32 4.56
C ILE A 88 20.71 4.62 3.68
N PHE A 89 20.43 5.91 3.42
CA PHE A 89 19.61 6.31 2.30
C PHE A 89 20.49 6.82 1.17
N ARG A 90 20.22 6.36 -0.05
CA ARG A 90 20.88 6.88 -1.23
C ARG A 90 19.92 7.21 -2.36
N THR A 91 20.34 8.17 -3.16
CA THR A 91 19.68 8.49 -4.43
C THR A 91 20.41 7.82 -5.59
N SER A 92 20.11 8.22 -6.83
CA SER A 92 20.51 7.47 -8.01
C SER A 92 22.03 7.46 -8.23
N VAL A 93 22.62 6.27 -8.16
CA VAL A 93 24.01 6.00 -8.58
C VAL A 93 23.97 5.12 -9.83
N SER A 94 24.94 5.24 -10.72
CA SER A 94 25.10 4.38 -11.89
C SER A 94 24.99 2.90 -11.52
N ALA A 95 24.16 2.16 -12.26
CA ALA A 95 23.91 0.75 -12.03
C ALA A 95 25.20 -0.08 -12.04
N GLN A 96 26.13 0.22 -12.95
CA GLN A 96 27.40 -0.50 -13.07
C GLN A 96 28.28 -0.32 -11.81
N ALA A 97 28.36 0.89 -11.25
CA ALA A 97 29.10 1.13 -10.01
C ALA A 97 28.45 0.37 -8.83
N LEU A 98 27.12 0.40 -8.75
CA LEU A 98 26.37 -0.29 -7.71
C LEU A 98 26.52 -1.81 -7.79
N TYR A 99 26.53 -2.40 -8.98
CA TYR A 99 26.73 -3.85 -9.12
C TYR A 99 28.08 -4.30 -8.57
N LEU A 100 29.15 -3.51 -8.79
CA LEU A 100 30.46 -3.78 -8.21
C LEU A 100 30.43 -3.70 -6.68
N VAL A 101 29.77 -2.70 -6.11
CA VAL A 101 29.65 -2.56 -4.65
C VAL A 101 28.83 -3.69 -4.04
N ARG A 102 27.71 -4.06 -4.69
CA ARG A 102 26.82 -5.15 -4.26
C ARG A 102 27.51 -6.51 -4.30
N GLU A 103 28.35 -6.76 -5.30
CA GLU A 103 29.22 -7.93 -5.33
C GLU A 103 30.21 -7.93 -4.16
N GLN A 104 30.96 -6.84 -3.99
CA GLN A 104 32.04 -6.75 -3.00
C GLN A 104 31.54 -6.76 -1.54
N LEU A 105 30.35 -6.21 -1.30
CA LEU A 105 29.71 -6.16 0.02
C LEU A 105 28.60 -7.21 0.19
N GLU A 106 28.48 -8.13 -0.77
CA GLU A 106 27.57 -9.28 -0.76
C GLU A 106 26.13 -8.88 -0.45
N ALA A 107 25.58 -7.99 -1.26
CA ALA A 107 24.24 -7.46 -1.09
C ALA A 107 23.16 -8.46 -1.49
N VAL A 108 22.02 -8.38 -0.82
CA VAL A 108 20.76 -8.98 -1.26
C VAL A 108 19.67 -7.93 -1.22
N LYS A 109 18.71 -8.00 -2.15
CA LYS A 109 17.48 -7.21 -2.07
C LYS A 109 16.35 -8.08 -1.55
N ILE A 110 15.54 -7.55 -0.63
CA ILE A 110 14.36 -8.25 -0.11
C ILE A 110 13.11 -7.51 -0.54
N GLU A 111 12.10 -8.28 -0.96
CA GLU A 111 10.77 -7.77 -1.24
C GLU A 111 9.72 -8.73 -0.67
N HIS A 112 8.68 -8.19 -0.04
CA HIS A 112 7.58 -8.96 0.54
C HIS A 112 6.28 -8.61 -0.18
N PHE A 113 5.84 -9.51 -1.06
CA PHE A 113 4.61 -9.37 -1.81
C PHE A 113 3.48 -10.08 -1.06
N ARG A 114 2.68 -9.34 -0.29
CA ARG A 114 1.52 -9.89 0.44
C ARG A 114 0.30 -9.90 -0.46
N VAL A 115 -0.23 -11.10 -0.76
CA VAL A 115 -1.41 -11.29 -1.62
C VAL A 115 -2.68 -11.40 -0.77
N SER A 116 -2.60 -12.10 0.34
CA SER A 116 -3.69 -12.23 1.33
C SER A 116 -3.10 -12.45 2.73
N PRO A 117 -3.93 -12.55 3.78
CA PRO A 117 -3.44 -12.93 5.11
C PRO A 117 -2.68 -14.26 5.12
N SER A 118 -3.05 -15.22 4.27
CA SER A 118 -2.50 -16.58 4.23
C SER A 118 -1.62 -16.87 3.00
N ALA A 119 -1.33 -15.87 2.17
CA ALA A 119 -0.54 -16.04 0.95
C ALA A 119 0.38 -14.85 0.69
N SER A 120 1.67 -15.12 0.54
CA SER A 120 2.67 -14.09 0.22
C SER A 120 3.92 -14.67 -0.41
N ILE A 121 4.66 -13.85 -1.15
CA ILE A 121 6.01 -14.15 -1.61
C ILE A 121 7.00 -13.28 -0.83
N ILE A 122 7.98 -13.89 -0.18
CA ILE A 122 9.20 -13.22 0.29
C ILE A 122 10.28 -13.55 -0.73
N LEU A 123 10.66 -12.55 -1.52
CA LEU A 123 11.67 -12.67 -2.57
C LEU A 123 13.00 -12.09 -2.06
N VAL A 124 14.02 -12.94 -1.95
CA VAL A 124 15.40 -12.55 -1.69
C VAL A 124 16.17 -12.64 -3.01
N ARG A 125 16.43 -11.49 -3.60
CA ARG A 125 17.24 -11.34 -4.81
C ARG A 125 18.71 -11.36 -4.44
N ASP A 126 19.42 -12.33 -4.98
CA ASP A 126 20.87 -12.43 -4.87
C ASP A 126 21.53 -11.35 -5.74
N GLN A 127 22.07 -10.30 -5.12
CA GLN A 127 22.81 -9.24 -5.82
C GLN A 127 24.34 -9.39 -5.67
N ALA A 128 24.78 -10.38 -4.91
CA ALA A 128 26.18 -10.59 -4.56
C ALA A 128 26.95 -11.31 -5.68
N GLN A 129 26.25 -12.03 -6.55
CA GLN A 129 26.84 -12.92 -7.54
C GLN A 129 25.93 -13.03 -8.80
N GLY A 130 26.41 -13.76 -9.81
CA GLY A 130 25.68 -13.97 -11.06
C GLY A 130 26.08 -13.02 -12.19
N PHE A 131 25.25 -12.87 -13.21
CA PHE A 131 25.63 -12.14 -14.43
C PHE A 131 25.84 -10.64 -14.20
N TYR A 132 25.10 -10.03 -13.26
CA TYR A 132 25.23 -8.59 -13.00
C TYR A 132 26.48 -8.25 -12.18
N SER A 133 27.10 -9.22 -11.52
CA SER A 133 28.39 -9.03 -10.85
C SER A 133 29.55 -9.12 -11.84
N GLY A 134 30.76 -8.79 -11.40
CA GLY A 134 31.99 -8.90 -12.17
C GLY A 134 32.26 -7.76 -13.16
N THR A 135 33.41 -7.86 -13.80
CA THR A 135 33.90 -6.89 -14.79
C THR A 135 33.83 -7.45 -16.21
N ASN A 136 33.66 -6.56 -17.18
CA ASN A 136 33.74 -6.92 -18.60
C ASN A 136 35.20 -7.08 -19.04
N ILE A 137 35.47 -8.08 -19.87
CA ILE A 137 36.73 -8.25 -20.59
C ILE A 137 36.44 -8.01 -22.07
N LEU A 138 37.09 -7.01 -22.67
CA LEU A 138 36.94 -6.71 -24.10
C LEU A 138 37.92 -7.55 -24.92
N SER A 139 37.51 -8.01 -26.11
CA SER A 139 38.46 -8.54 -27.08
C SER A 139 39.50 -7.47 -27.47
N PRO A 140 40.72 -7.86 -27.89
CA PRO A 140 41.71 -6.88 -28.35
C PRO A 140 41.20 -5.97 -29.48
N THR A 141 40.29 -6.47 -30.32
CA THR A 141 39.64 -5.75 -31.43
C THR A 141 38.41 -4.94 -31.02
N LYS A 142 37.94 -5.04 -29.76
CA LYS A 142 36.72 -4.41 -29.22
C LYS A 142 35.41 -4.77 -29.95
N ASP A 143 35.38 -5.92 -30.63
CA ASP A 143 34.20 -6.47 -31.31
C ASP A 143 33.42 -7.50 -30.46
N ALA A 144 33.97 -7.89 -29.32
CA ALA A 144 33.36 -8.83 -28.39
C ALA A 144 33.58 -8.41 -26.93
N VAL A 145 32.60 -8.73 -26.08
CA VAL A 145 32.64 -8.52 -24.64
C VAL A 145 32.42 -9.87 -23.96
N TYR A 146 33.36 -10.27 -23.11
CA TYR A 146 33.27 -11.46 -22.28
C TYR A 146 32.93 -11.06 -20.86
N ARG A 147 31.96 -11.74 -20.27
CA ARG A 147 31.57 -11.56 -18.87
C ARG A 147 31.48 -12.93 -18.21
N THR A 148 32.16 -13.08 -17.08
CA THR A 148 32.20 -14.34 -16.32
C THR A 148 31.49 -14.13 -15.00
N ALA A 149 30.52 -14.99 -14.70
CA ALA A 149 29.81 -15.01 -13.43
C ALA A 149 30.43 -16.06 -12.50
N CYS A 150 30.62 -15.71 -11.23
CA CYS A 150 31.07 -16.62 -10.18
C CYS A 150 29.95 -16.81 -9.15
N PHE A 151 29.85 -18.00 -8.58
CA PHE A 151 28.93 -18.31 -7.48
C PHE A 151 29.71 -18.98 -6.35
N SER A 152 29.53 -18.50 -5.13
CA SER A 152 30.23 -18.99 -3.94
C SER A 152 29.28 -19.68 -2.97
N LYS A 153 29.69 -20.85 -2.46
CA LYS A 153 28.96 -21.56 -1.41
C LYS A 153 28.81 -20.70 -0.15
N ASP A 154 29.86 -19.96 0.21
CA ASP A 154 29.88 -19.15 1.42
C ASP A 154 28.87 -18.00 1.34
N VAL A 155 28.81 -17.35 0.17
CA VAL A 155 27.82 -16.30 -0.13
C VAL A 155 26.41 -16.89 -0.07
N PHE A 156 26.13 -17.99 -0.76
CA PHE A 156 24.83 -18.65 -0.68
C PHE A 156 24.44 -19.04 0.76
N SER A 157 25.38 -19.55 1.55
CA SER A 157 25.11 -19.93 2.94
C SER A 157 24.71 -18.74 3.80
N ARG A 158 25.32 -17.56 3.56
CA ARG A 158 24.91 -16.29 4.19
C ARG A 158 23.52 -15.86 3.72
N ILE A 159 23.23 -15.93 2.41
CA ILE A 159 21.92 -15.59 1.84
C ILE A 159 20.82 -16.48 2.42
N VAL A 160 21.02 -17.81 2.49
CA VAL A 160 20.06 -18.77 3.06
C VAL A 160 19.79 -18.46 4.53
N THR A 161 20.86 -18.26 5.32
CA THR A 161 20.74 -17.92 6.75
C THR A 161 19.97 -16.62 6.93
N PHE A 162 20.28 -15.62 6.12
CA PHE A 162 19.62 -14.32 6.14
C PHE A 162 18.14 -14.43 5.75
N ALA A 163 17.82 -15.11 4.65
CA ALA A 163 16.46 -15.28 4.14
C ALA A 163 15.54 -15.90 5.19
N LEU A 164 16.01 -16.94 5.89
CA LEU A 164 15.25 -17.58 6.96
C LEU A 164 15.02 -16.66 8.16
N ARG A 165 16.04 -15.92 8.59
CA ARG A 165 15.92 -14.95 9.68
C ARG A 165 14.91 -13.86 9.32
N ARG A 166 15.05 -13.29 8.13
CA ARG A 166 14.17 -12.23 7.65
C ARG A 166 12.73 -12.71 7.54
N ALA A 167 12.52 -13.93 7.04
CA ALA A 167 11.19 -14.46 6.89
C ALA A 167 10.47 -14.64 8.24
N ARG A 168 11.17 -15.08 9.29
CA ARG A 168 10.61 -15.12 10.66
C ARG A 168 10.20 -13.75 11.20
N THR A 169 10.90 -12.69 10.79
CA THR A 169 10.54 -11.31 11.17
C THR A 169 9.28 -10.84 10.44
N LEU A 170 9.15 -11.18 9.16
CA LEU A 170 8.01 -10.77 8.32
C LEU A 170 6.75 -11.61 8.55
N LEU A 171 6.90 -12.83 9.07
CA LEU A 171 5.86 -13.82 9.32
C LEU A 171 5.96 -14.31 10.77
N PRO A 172 5.54 -13.49 11.76
CA PRO A 172 5.81 -13.76 13.17
C PRO A 172 4.85 -14.76 13.82
N THR A 173 3.72 -15.12 13.19
CA THR A 173 2.73 -16.00 13.82
C THR A 173 3.04 -17.47 13.59
N ALA A 174 2.62 -18.33 14.50
CA ALA A 174 2.86 -19.78 14.41
C ALA A 174 2.15 -20.44 13.21
N ASP A 175 1.11 -19.80 12.68
CA ASP A 175 0.36 -20.23 11.50
C ASP A 175 1.04 -19.79 10.19
N ASP A 176 1.98 -18.83 10.24
CA ASP A 176 2.72 -18.31 9.08
C ASP A 176 3.99 -19.13 8.76
N ASN A 177 3.88 -20.45 8.70
CA ASN A 177 5.05 -21.31 8.50
C ASN A 177 5.50 -21.35 7.03
N ILE A 178 6.83 -21.34 6.84
CA ILE A 178 7.47 -21.60 5.55
C ILE A 178 7.88 -23.07 5.52
N GLU A 179 7.34 -23.82 4.57
CA GLU A 179 7.65 -25.24 4.41
C GLU A 179 9.01 -25.49 3.73
N ALA A 180 9.42 -24.59 2.84
CA ALA A 180 10.62 -24.74 2.02
C ALA A 180 11.19 -23.40 1.57
N ILE A 181 12.50 -23.37 1.35
CA ILE A 181 13.14 -22.34 0.53
C ILE A 181 13.15 -22.83 -0.92
N THR A 182 12.70 -22.00 -1.85
CA THR A 182 12.78 -22.30 -3.29
C THR A 182 13.85 -21.44 -3.93
N LEU A 183 14.91 -22.08 -4.44
CA LEU A 183 15.97 -21.44 -5.20
C LEU A 183 15.58 -21.37 -6.68
N VAL A 184 15.38 -20.15 -7.18
CA VAL A 184 15.00 -19.86 -8.56
C VAL A 184 16.24 -19.49 -9.39
N TYR A 185 16.86 -20.51 -9.99
CA TYR A 185 18.10 -20.40 -10.75
C TYR A 185 18.07 -21.31 -11.97
N LYS A 186 18.95 -21.07 -12.95
CA LYS A 186 19.26 -22.08 -13.97
C LYS A 186 20.20 -23.16 -13.39
N PHE A 187 19.75 -23.82 -12.31
CA PHE A 187 20.56 -24.67 -11.43
C PHE A 187 21.25 -25.85 -12.13
N HIS A 188 20.74 -26.32 -13.28
CA HIS A 188 21.38 -27.36 -14.09
C HIS A 188 22.77 -26.97 -14.63
N LEU A 189 23.08 -25.66 -14.69
CA LEU A 189 24.39 -25.15 -15.11
C LEU A 189 25.46 -25.21 -14.01
N PHE A 190 25.13 -25.73 -12.82
CA PHE A 190 26.02 -25.82 -11.67
C PHE A 190 26.59 -27.24 -11.49
N ASP A 191 26.52 -28.09 -12.51
CA ASP A 191 27.13 -29.43 -12.58
C ASP A 191 26.90 -30.32 -11.34
N GLY A 192 25.70 -30.25 -10.74
CA GLY A 192 25.33 -31.03 -9.55
C GLY A 192 25.91 -30.52 -8.21
N LEU A 193 26.87 -29.59 -8.25
CA LEU A 193 27.47 -28.99 -7.05
C LEU A 193 26.41 -28.31 -6.17
N PHE A 194 25.44 -27.65 -6.79
CA PHE A 194 24.38 -26.93 -6.09
C PHE A 194 23.45 -27.85 -5.28
N HIS A 195 23.23 -29.08 -5.75
CA HIS A 195 22.47 -30.09 -5.00
C HIS A 195 23.22 -30.57 -3.76
N THR A 196 24.56 -30.68 -3.84
CA THR A 196 25.39 -31.03 -2.69
C THR A 196 25.29 -29.98 -1.60
N TRP A 197 25.35 -28.69 -1.97
CA TRP A 197 25.17 -27.59 -1.01
C TRP A 197 23.75 -27.55 -0.44
N ALA A 198 22.74 -27.86 -1.25
CA ALA A 198 21.34 -27.93 -0.79
C ALA A 198 21.15 -28.90 0.37
N GLN A 199 21.70 -30.12 0.24
CA GLN A 199 21.60 -31.15 1.28
C GLN A 199 22.22 -30.69 2.61
N GLU A 200 23.33 -29.97 2.53
CA GLU A 200 23.97 -29.38 3.69
C GLU A 200 23.10 -28.30 4.33
N TRP A 201 22.56 -27.35 3.55
CA TRP A 201 21.66 -26.32 4.08
C TRP A 201 20.39 -26.92 4.68
N GLN A 202 19.84 -27.98 4.08
CA GLN A 202 18.72 -28.73 4.64
C GLN A 202 19.08 -29.32 6.02
N SER A 203 20.25 -29.94 6.13
CA SER A 203 20.72 -30.51 7.40
C SER A 203 20.99 -29.44 8.47
N VAL A 204 21.54 -28.29 8.08
CA VAL A 204 21.92 -27.21 9.01
C VAL A 204 20.70 -26.44 9.51
N HIS A 205 19.73 -26.17 8.63
CA HIS A 205 18.59 -25.31 8.95
C HIS A 205 17.29 -26.07 9.22
N GLY A 206 17.24 -27.38 8.95
CA GLY A 206 16.05 -28.20 9.16
C GLY A 206 14.86 -27.82 8.28
N ILE A 207 15.11 -27.19 7.13
CA ILE A 207 14.09 -26.77 6.17
C ILE A 207 14.35 -27.40 4.81
N LEU A 208 13.28 -27.71 4.06
CA LEU A 208 13.41 -28.24 2.71
C LEU A 208 13.99 -27.18 1.77
N ILE A 209 14.92 -27.59 0.92
CA ILE A 209 15.48 -26.76 -0.15
C ILE A 209 14.96 -27.32 -1.49
N ARG A 210 14.27 -26.48 -2.26
CA ARG A 210 13.73 -26.80 -3.59
C ARG A 210 14.46 -26.00 -4.65
N PHE A 211 14.56 -26.56 -5.86
CA PHE A 211 15.09 -25.86 -7.03
C PHE A 211 14.02 -25.75 -8.09
N VAL A 212 13.97 -24.59 -8.75
CA VAL A 212 13.09 -24.36 -9.88
C VAL A 212 13.80 -23.44 -10.88
N GLN A 213 13.57 -23.67 -12.17
CA GLN A 213 14.04 -22.74 -13.20
C GLN A 213 13.06 -21.57 -13.32
N GLY A 214 13.55 -20.38 -13.67
CA GLY A 214 12.70 -19.18 -13.72
C GLY A 214 11.51 -19.29 -14.69
N ASP A 215 11.69 -19.95 -15.83
CA ASP A 215 10.62 -20.27 -16.79
C ASP A 215 9.50 -21.13 -16.16
N THR A 216 9.90 -22.15 -15.42
CA THR A 216 9.01 -23.08 -14.71
C THR A 216 8.30 -22.36 -13.56
N MET A 217 9.03 -21.55 -12.78
CA MET A 217 8.45 -20.74 -11.71
C MET A 217 7.39 -19.79 -12.25
N ASN A 218 7.66 -19.13 -13.38
CA ASN A 218 6.71 -18.22 -14.02
C ASN A 218 5.45 -18.98 -14.47
N ARG A 219 5.62 -20.12 -15.14
CA ARG A 219 4.48 -20.97 -15.54
C ARG A 219 3.64 -21.38 -14.33
N ASP A 220 4.28 -21.79 -13.24
CA ASP A 220 3.58 -22.27 -12.05
C ASP A 220 2.83 -21.12 -11.36
N LEU A 221 3.43 -19.93 -11.26
CA LEU A 221 2.76 -18.72 -10.75
C LEU A 221 1.58 -18.29 -11.64
N LEU A 222 1.69 -18.45 -12.96
CA LEU A 222 0.61 -18.15 -13.90
C LEU A 222 -0.53 -19.17 -13.79
N ALA A 223 -0.21 -20.45 -13.64
CA ALA A 223 -1.18 -21.53 -13.60
C ALA A 223 -1.90 -21.65 -12.25
N PHE A 224 -1.18 -21.44 -11.15
CA PHE A 224 -1.66 -21.74 -9.80
C PHE A 224 -1.71 -20.52 -8.87
N GLY A 225 -1.15 -19.37 -9.27
CA GLY A 225 -1.03 -18.21 -8.40
C GLY A 225 -0.07 -18.42 -7.23
N VAL A 226 -0.16 -17.56 -6.22
CA VAL A 226 0.62 -17.67 -4.98
C VAL A 226 -0.12 -18.57 -4.01
N GLN A 227 0.54 -19.63 -3.56
CA GLN A 227 -0.02 -20.61 -2.64
C GLN A 227 0.77 -20.58 -1.33
N GLY A 228 0.09 -20.29 -0.22
CA GLY A 228 0.71 -20.16 1.10
C GLY A 228 1.79 -19.07 1.16
N HIS A 229 2.62 -19.12 2.21
CA HIS A 229 3.80 -18.27 2.33
C HIS A 229 5.00 -18.92 1.65
N GLN A 230 5.52 -18.25 0.61
CA GLN A 230 6.63 -18.74 -0.20
C GLN A 230 7.89 -17.92 0.06
N LEU A 231 9.00 -18.59 0.40
CA LEU A 231 10.32 -17.96 0.49
C LEU A 231 11.15 -18.33 -0.73
N LEU A 232 11.41 -17.34 -1.57
CA LEU A 232 12.16 -17.49 -2.82
C LEU A 232 13.54 -16.84 -2.67
N ILE A 233 14.59 -17.57 -3.01
CA ILE A 233 15.92 -17.01 -3.24
C ILE A 233 16.17 -17.09 -4.74
N ALA A 234 16.43 -15.97 -5.40
CA ALA A 234 16.43 -15.91 -6.85
C ALA A 234 17.69 -15.26 -7.42
N ALA A 235 18.10 -15.74 -8.60
CA ALA A 235 19.15 -15.13 -9.40
C ALA A 235 18.84 -13.64 -9.66
N ASN A 236 19.89 -12.83 -9.69
CA ASN A 236 19.83 -11.38 -9.81
C ASN A 236 18.89 -10.93 -10.94
N GLU A 237 19.10 -11.50 -12.13
CA GLU A 237 18.44 -11.18 -13.39
C GLU A 237 16.98 -11.62 -13.40
N TYR A 238 16.70 -12.81 -12.87
CA TYR A 238 15.32 -13.31 -12.78
C TYR A 238 14.50 -12.43 -11.85
N ALA A 239 15.02 -12.15 -10.65
CA ALA A 239 14.31 -11.34 -9.67
C ALA A 239 14.11 -9.89 -10.17
N ASP A 240 15.08 -9.32 -10.88
CA ASP A 240 14.94 -7.99 -11.49
C ASP A 240 13.79 -7.94 -12.51
N LEU A 241 13.73 -8.92 -13.41
CA LEU A 241 12.67 -9.01 -14.42
C LEU A 241 11.29 -9.25 -13.78
N MET A 242 11.24 -10.07 -12.73
CA MET A 242 10.00 -10.42 -12.07
C MET A 242 9.47 -9.34 -11.13
N GLN A 243 10.32 -8.44 -10.63
CA GLN A 243 9.93 -7.37 -9.71
C GLN A 243 8.76 -6.55 -10.26
N THR A 244 8.88 -6.04 -11.49
CA THR A 244 7.81 -5.25 -12.12
C THR A 244 6.52 -6.06 -12.31
N MET A 245 6.65 -7.34 -12.68
CA MET A 245 5.49 -8.23 -12.84
C MET A 245 4.78 -8.53 -11.53
N PHE A 246 5.52 -8.69 -10.43
CA PHE A 246 4.93 -8.91 -9.12
C PHE A 246 4.26 -7.65 -8.56
N LEU A 247 4.86 -6.47 -8.76
CA LEU A 247 4.24 -5.21 -8.38
C LEU A 247 2.88 -5.01 -9.07
N ASP A 248 2.84 -5.20 -10.39
CA ASP A 248 1.62 -5.09 -11.20
C ASP A 248 0.57 -6.14 -10.80
N ARG A 249 0.95 -7.42 -10.82
CA ARG A 249 0.00 -8.53 -10.63
C ARG A 249 -0.56 -8.65 -9.22
N PHE A 250 0.19 -8.21 -8.20
CA PHE A 250 -0.27 -8.23 -6.81
C PHE A 250 -0.79 -6.88 -6.31
N GLY A 251 -0.87 -5.87 -7.18
CA GLY A 251 -1.49 -4.58 -6.84
C GLY A 251 -0.75 -3.80 -5.76
N LEU A 252 0.56 -4.03 -5.57
CA LEU A 252 1.36 -3.38 -4.52
C LEU A 252 1.94 -2.02 -4.94
N GLY A 253 1.42 -1.45 -6.02
CA GLY A 253 1.78 -0.15 -6.55
C GLY A 253 2.66 -0.24 -7.80
N VAL A 254 3.21 0.90 -8.19
CA VAL A 254 4.12 1.05 -9.33
C VAL A 254 5.53 1.38 -8.83
N GLN A 255 6.55 1.10 -9.65
CA GLN A 255 7.97 1.23 -9.29
C GLN A 255 8.31 2.63 -8.77
N GLU A 256 7.66 3.66 -9.29
CA GLU A 256 7.84 5.07 -8.95
C GLU A 256 7.43 5.39 -7.50
N THR A 257 6.55 4.58 -6.92
CA THR A 257 6.05 4.78 -5.55
C THR A 257 6.69 3.85 -4.53
N THR A 258 7.53 2.92 -4.97
CA THR A 258 8.14 1.90 -4.11
C THR A 258 9.60 2.22 -3.83
N TYR A 259 10.05 1.85 -2.62
CA TYR A 259 11.46 1.87 -2.27
C TYR A 259 12.03 0.46 -2.36
N ALA A 260 13.34 0.33 -2.46
CA ALA A 260 14.03 -0.95 -2.35
C ALA A 260 14.91 -0.99 -1.10
N GLU A 261 14.94 -2.14 -0.45
CA GLU A 261 15.81 -2.47 0.67
C GLU A 261 16.93 -3.41 0.18
N ASN A 262 18.18 -2.96 0.23
CA ASN A 262 19.35 -3.80 -0.03
C ASN A 262 20.09 -4.02 1.29
N VAL A 263 20.38 -5.27 1.65
CA VAL A 263 21.10 -5.61 2.89
C VAL A 263 22.46 -6.18 2.55
N TYR A 264 23.50 -5.66 3.18
CA TYR A 264 24.87 -6.14 2.97
C TYR A 264 25.21 -7.27 3.95
N LEU A 265 25.63 -8.41 3.39
CA LEU A 265 25.92 -9.62 4.17
C LEU A 265 27.42 -9.80 4.43
N HIS A 266 28.28 -9.01 3.77
CA HIS A 266 29.72 -9.11 3.97
C HIS A 266 30.11 -8.76 5.42
N PRO A 267 31.04 -9.51 6.06
CA PRO A 267 31.37 -9.34 7.47
C PRO A 267 31.80 -7.92 7.88
N THR A 268 32.40 -7.14 6.98
CA THR A 268 32.87 -5.77 7.29
C THR A 268 31.74 -4.75 7.44
N VAL A 269 30.54 -5.06 6.95
CA VAL A 269 29.37 -4.16 6.94
C VAL A 269 28.10 -4.89 7.39
N GLN A 270 28.26 -5.99 8.14
CA GLN A 270 27.16 -6.87 8.49
C GLN A 270 26.05 -6.12 9.22
N GLY A 271 24.83 -6.20 8.69
CA GLY A 271 23.64 -5.54 9.27
C GLY A 271 23.38 -4.14 8.74
N LEU A 272 24.24 -3.61 7.85
CA LEU A 272 23.99 -2.36 7.15
C LEU A 272 22.90 -2.55 6.09
N VAL A 273 21.89 -1.68 6.12
CA VAL A 273 20.77 -1.67 5.18
C VAL A 273 20.80 -0.39 4.35
N GLU A 274 20.72 -0.53 3.03
CA GLU A 274 20.63 0.55 2.06
C GLU A 274 19.19 0.67 1.53
N TYR A 275 18.59 1.84 1.75
CA TYR A 275 17.29 2.23 1.23
C TYR A 275 17.47 3.15 0.02
N GLN A 276 16.69 2.90 -1.03
CA GLN A 276 16.68 3.73 -2.25
C GLN A 276 15.26 3.86 -2.82
N THR A 277 15.02 4.90 -3.61
CA THR A 277 13.87 4.91 -4.54
C THR A 277 14.05 3.83 -5.60
N ALA A 278 12.97 3.17 -6.03
CA ALA A 278 13.08 2.14 -7.07
C ALA A 278 13.16 2.72 -8.50
N HIS A 279 12.83 4.01 -8.69
CA HIS A 279 13.04 4.73 -9.96
C HIS A 279 14.48 5.26 -10.10
N GLY A 280 14.90 5.54 -11.35
CA GLY A 280 16.20 6.10 -11.68
C GLY A 280 16.36 7.59 -11.33
N SER A 281 17.42 8.24 -11.86
CA SER A 281 17.77 9.62 -11.52
C SER A 281 16.82 10.71 -12.03
N ALA A 282 15.95 10.37 -12.98
CA ALA A 282 14.96 11.27 -13.58
C ALA A 282 15.56 12.65 -13.92
N ASP A 283 16.71 12.66 -14.62
CA ASP A 283 17.52 13.87 -14.81
C ASP A 283 16.75 15.00 -15.51
N ASP A 284 15.74 14.66 -16.31
CA ASP A 284 14.82 15.57 -16.98
C ASP A 284 13.91 16.35 -16.03
N LEU A 285 13.71 15.89 -14.79
CA LEU A 285 12.92 16.56 -13.75
C LEU A 285 13.76 17.44 -12.81
N THR A 286 15.09 17.39 -12.93
CA THR A 286 16.01 18.10 -12.04
C THR A 286 15.69 19.59 -11.94
N GLY A 287 15.53 20.07 -10.71
CA GLY A 287 15.31 21.50 -10.41
C GLY A 287 13.92 22.04 -10.77
N LYS A 288 13.00 21.18 -11.24
CA LYS A 288 11.62 21.57 -11.56
C LYS A 288 10.68 21.55 -10.35
N GLY A 289 11.07 20.91 -9.24
CA GLY A 289 10.26 20.85 -8.02
C GLY A 289 8.97 20.03 -8.18
N ILE A 290 8.97 19.03 -9.07
CA ILE A 290 7.79 18.20 -9.41
C ILE A 290 8.08 16.70 -9.33
N VAL A 291 9.19 16.32 -8.69
CA VAL A 291 9.57 14.92 -8.49
C VAL A 291 8.61 14.29 -7.48
N ASN A 292 8.14 13.07 -7.75
CA ASN A 292 7.28 12.35 -6.82
C ASN A 292 8.07 11.91 -5.56
N PRO A 293 7.73 12.42 -4.36
CA PRO A 293 8.45 12.09 -3.14
C PRO A 293 7.98 10.79 -2.47
N THR A 294 6.95 10.11 -2.99
CA THR A 294 6.28 8.98 -2.33
C THR A 294 7.24 7.84 -1.94
N ALA A 295 8.09 7.41 -2.87
CA ALA A 295 9.07 6.35 -2.59
C ALA A 295 10.08 6.77 -1.50
N THR A 296 10.50 8.04 -1.53
CA THR A 296 11.42 8.62 -0.54
C THR A 296 10.79 8.69 0.85
N ILE A 297 9.52 9.09 0.94
CA ILE A 297 8.73 9.10 2.18
C ILE A 297 8.64 7.69 2.77
N ARG A 298 8.31 6.68 1.94
CA ARG A 298 8.24 5.28 2.37
C ARG A 298 9.60 4.74 2.81
N ALA A 299 10.68 5.12 2.14
CA ALA A 299 12.04 4.76 2.56
C ALA A 299 12.38 5.32 3.95
N ALA A 300 12.02 6.57 4.24
CA ALA A 300 12.23 7.18 5.56
C ALA A 300 11.43 6.46 6.65
N ALA A 301 10.16 6.16 6.37
CA ALA A 301 9.29 5.38 7.26
C ALA A 301 9.88 3.99 7.56
N ALA A 302 10.38 3.33 6.52
CA ALA A 302 10.98 2.01 6.63
C ALA A 302 12.24 2.00 7.48
N LEU A 303 13.11 3.00 7.29
CA LEU A 303 14.31 3.15 8.10
C LEU A 303 13.96 3.34 9.58
N LEU A 304 12.98 4.20 9.91
CA LEU A 304 12.57 4.41 11.31
C LEU A 304 12.02 3.13 11.96
N GLU A 305 11.19 2.39 11.23
CA GLU A 305 10.59 1.16 11.76
C GLU A 305 11.63 0.06 11.96
N ASP A 306 12.48 -0.18 10.95
CA ASP A 306 13.42 -1.31 10.95
C ASP A 306 14.67 -1.03 11.80
N GLN A 307 15.12 0.23 11.88
CA GLN A 307 16.39 0.59 12.51
C GLN A 307 16.24 1.31 13.86
N ALA A 308 15.05 1.82 14.18
CA ALA A 308 14.81 2.58 15.41
C ALA A 308 13.55 2.15 16.19
N SER A 309 13.03 0.95 15.90
CA SER A 309 11.88 0.35 16.60
C SER A 309 10.60 1.21 16.61
N CYS A 310 10.44 2.10 15.62
CA CYS A 310 9.19 2.83 15.40
C CYS A 310 8.13 1.91 14.76
N HIS A 311 7.66 0.91 15.50
CA HIS A 311 6.71 -0.09 15.01
C HIS A 311 5.43 0.55 14.46
N GLY A 312 4.99 0.08 13.28
CA GLY A 312 3.79 0.59 12.61
C GLY A 312 3.98 1.90 11.84
N MET A 313 5.20 2.45 11.76
CA MET A 313 5.48 3.66 10.99
C MET A 313 5.18 3.49 9.50
N LYS A 314 5.60 2.36 8.89
CA LYS A 314 5.31 2.03 7.49
C LYS A 314 3.80 2.08 7.22
N MET A 315 3.02 1.42 8.08
CA MET A 315 1.55 1.36 7.97
C MET A 315 0.91 2.75 8.09
N ARG A 316 1.31 3.56 9.07
CA ARG A 316 0.79 4.93 9.25
C ARG A 316 1.12 5.84 8.07
N VAL A 317 2.33 5.72 7.53
CA VAL A 317 2.75 6.49 6.36
C VAL A 317 1.96 6.08 5.11
N ASP A 318 1.74 4.78 4.90
CA ASP A 318 0.92 4.30 3.80
C ASP A 318 -0.54 4.75 3.91
N ASP A 319 -1.13 4.73 5.12
CA ASP A 319 -2.47 5.25 5.38
C ASP A 319 -2.56 6.76 5.07
N ALA A 320 -1.60 7.56 5.53
CA ALA A 320 -1.56 9.00 5.22
C ALA A 320 -1.41 9.29 3.72
N LEU A 321 -0.54 8.56 3.01
CA LEU A 321 -0.39 8.68 1.56
C LEU A 321 -1.67 8.27 0.82
N GLN A 322 -2.37 7.23 1.29
CA GLN A 322 -3.64 6.80 0.73
C GLN A 322 -4.74 7.86 0.96
N GLN A 323 -4.82 8.45 2.15
CA GLN A 323 -5.76 9.55 2.44
C GLN A 323 -5.51 10.77 1.55
N MET A 324 -4.24 11.14 1.33
CA MET A 324 -3.87 12.21 0.40
C MET A 324 -4.34 11.90 -1.02
N ARG A 325 -4.11 10.66 -1.49
CA ARG A 325 -4.53 10.19 -2.80
C ARG A 325 -6.05 10.24 -2.98
N VAL A 326 -6.81 9.79 -1.98
CA VAL A 326 -8.30 9.86 -1.97
C VAL A 326 -8.79 11.31 -2.07
N LYS A 327 -8.05 12.27 -1.48
CA LYS A 327 -8.33 13.71 -1.59
C LYS A 327 -7.83 14.35 -2.90
N GLY A 328 -7.32 13.57 -3.85
CA GLY A 328 -6.79 14.07 -5.13
C GLY A 328 -5.45 14.80 -5.00
N ILE A 329 -4.75 14.65 -3.87
CA ILE A 329 -3.45 15.27 -3.62
C ILE A 329 -2.38 14.35 -4.21
N ALA A 330 -1.91 14.69 -5.40
CA ALA A 330 -0.94 13.91 -6.16
C ALA A 330 0.05 14.84 -6.89
N THR A 331 1.22 14.30 -7.22
CA THR A 331 2.22 14.93 -8.10
C THR A 331 1.87 14.73 -9.59
N PRO A 332 2.49 15.47 -10.53
CA PRO A 332 2.11 15.44 -11.94
C PRO A 332 2.20 14.07 -12.63
N ASP A 333 3.17 13.24 -12.25
CA ASP A 333 3.32 11.86 -12.75
C ASP A 333 2.12 10.95 -12.37
N GLN A 334 1.42 11.30 -11.30
CA GLN A 334 0.22 10.62 -10.83
C GLN A 334 -1.08 11.35 -11.23
N GLY A 335 -1.00 12.34 -12.13
CA GLY A 335 -2.14 13.11 -12.64
C GLY A 335 -2.61 14.25 -11.73
N GLY A 336 -1.84 14.60 -10.70
CA GLY A 336 -2.13 15.73 -9.81
C GLY A 336 -1.35 17.01 -10.17
N TRP A 337 -1.45 18.02 -9.30
CA TRP A 337 -0.88 19.36 -9.53
C TRP A 337 0.11 19.80 -8.43
N SER A 338 0.39 18.91 -7.46
CA SER A 338 1.23 19.26 -6.30
C SER A 338 2.71 19.29 -6.70
N THR A 339 3.43 20.31 -6.25
CA THR A 339 4.91 20.31 -6.29
C THR A 339 5.47 19.33 -5.26
N THR A 340 6.73 18.91 -5.42
CA THR A 340 7.43 18.05 -4.45
C THR A 340 7.31 18.58 -3.02
N THR A 341 7.60 19.88 -2.83
CA THR A 341 7.56 20.54 -1.52
C THR A 341 6.16 20.58 -0.94
N SER A 342 5.16 21.04 -1.71
CA SER A 342 3.78 21.12 -1.22
C SER A 342 3.21 19.75 -0.86
N PHE A 343 3.55 18.71 -1.63
CA PHE A 343 3.15 17.34 -1.31
C PHE A 343 3.73 16.89 0.03
N VAL A 344 5.03 17.13 0.28
CA VAL A 344 5.69 16.76 1.54
C VAL A 344 5.14 17.53 2.73
N GLU A 345 4.86 18.82 2.59
CA GLU A 345 4.24 19.63 3.64
C GLU A 345 2.86 19.10 4.04
N ILE A 346 2.00 18.83 3.06
CA ILE A 346 0.68 18.25 3.28
C ILE A 346 0.80 16.88 3.96
N PHE A 347 1.73 16.05 3.50
CA PHE A 347 1.99 14.74 4.09
C PHE A 347 2.41 14.85 5.57
N LEU A 348 3.35 15.74 5.91
CA LEU A 348 3.81 15.91 7.29
C LEU A 348 2.70 16.45 8.21
N GLN A 349 1.82 17.29 7.68
CA GLN A 349 0.63 17.73 8.40
C GLN A 349 -0.35 16.56 8.63
N ALA A 350 -0.58 15.73 7.60
CA ALA A 350 -1.38 14.51 7.71
C ALA A 350 -0.89 13.60 8.86
N MET A 351 0.43 13.40 8.95
CA MET A 351 1.07 12.57 9.97
C MET A 351 0.94 13.13 11.40
N SER A 352 0.71 14.44 11.54
CA SER A 352 0.68 15.16 12.83
C SER A 352 -0.73 15.32 13.42
N GLY A 353 -1.76 14.71 12.82
CA GLY A 353 -3.13 14.74 13.33
C GLY A 353 -4.15 15.43 12.43
N GLY A 354 -3.84 15.62 11.14
CA GLY A 354 -4.83 15.97 10.12
C GLY A 354 -4.23 16.63 8.88
N ILE A 355 -4.64 16.15 7.69
CA ILE A 355 -4.47 16.89 6.43
C ILE A 355 -5.25 18.20 6.59
N PRO A 356 -4.63 19.39 6.53
CA PRO A 356 -5.41 20.61 6.45
C PRO A 356 -6.20 20.53 5.16
N VAL A 357 -7.51 20.54 5.31
CA VAL A 357 -8.42 20.86 4.23
C VAL A 357 -7.85 22.11 3.59
N ALA A 358 -7.53 22.02 2.29
CA ALA A 358 -7.09 23.16 1.50
C ALA A 358 -7.98 24.35 1.89
N ALA A 359 -7.36 25.45 2.31
CA ALA A 359 -8.07 26.67 2.66
C ALA A 359 -8.96 27.05 1.47
N GLY A 360 -10.26 26.76 1.63
CA GLY A 360 -11.23 26.67 0.54
C GLY A 360 -12.59 26.23 1.07
N ASP A 361 -13.16 27.08 1.93
CA ASP A 361 -14.58 27.28 2.21
C ASP A 361 -15.42 26.25 3.00
N SER A 362 -15.76 26.69 4.22
CA SER A 362 -16.98 26.47 5.01
C SER A 362 -17.16 25.17 5.83
N CYS A 363 -17.77 25.34 7.01
CA CYS A 363 -18.16 24.29 7.95
C CYS A 363 -19.06 23.25 7.24
N GLU A 364 -18.55 22.04 7.01
CA GLU A 364 -19.26 20.99 6.25
C GLU A 364 -20.58 20.61 6.92
N SER A 365 -21.69 20.74 6.19
CA SER A 365 -23.02 20.43 6.69
C SER A 365 -23.31 18.93 6.54
N THR A 366 -23.31 18.19 7.65
CA THR A 366 -23.46 16.72 7.69
C THR A 366 -24.84 16.30 8.19
N ALA A 367 -25.40 15.23 7.63
CA ALA A 367 -26.56 14.53 8.18
C ALA A 367 -26.37 13.01 8.18
N VAL A 368 -26.97 12.32 9.16
CA VAL A 368 -27.09 10.87 9.18
C VAL A 368 -28.37 10.45 8.48
N VAL A 369 -28.28 9.54 7.52
CA VAL A 369 -29.41 8.98 6.80
C VAL A 369 -29.59 7.51 7.18
N VAL A 370 -30.69 7.20 7.86
CA VAL A 370 -31.09 5.83 8.22
C VAL A 370 -31.95 5.25 7.10
N VAL A 371 -31.40 4.30 6.37
CA VAL A 371 -31.99 3.71 5.16
C VAL A 371 -32.72 2.41 5.50
N ASP A 372 -34.04 2.41 5.30
CA ASP A 372 -34.91 1.23 5.29
C ASP A 372 -34.72 0.27 6.48
N LEU A 373 -34.42 0.80 7.67
CA LEU A 373 -34.37 0.02 8.92
C LEU A 373 -35.81 -0.27 9.40
N GLN A 374 -36.60 -0.99 8.58
CA GLN A 374 -38.01 -1.31 8.83
C GLN A 374 -38.21 -2.74 9.32
N ASN A 375 -39.32 -3.00 10.03
CA ASN A 375 -39.62 -4.28 10.64
C ASN A 375 -39.57 -5.46 9.65
N ASP A 376 -40.13 -5.31 8.45
CA ASP A 376 -40.10 -6.39 7.45
C ASP A 376 -38.67 -6.77 7.05
N PHE A 377 -37.82 -5.79 6.77
CA PHE A 377 -36.44 -6.08 6.38
C PHE A 377 -35.65 -6.71 7.52
N VAL A 378 -35.77 -6.18 8.73
CA VAL A 378 -35.03 -6.70 9.89
C VAL A 378 -35.47 -8.11 10.27
N THR A 379 -36.78 -8.37 10.35
CA THR A 379 -37.29 -9.65 10.85
C THR A 379 -37.33 -10.78 9.83
N GLN A 380 -37.32 -10.46 8.52
CA GLN A 380 -37.29 -11.47 7.46
C GLN A 380 -35.86 -11.78 6.99
N TYR A 381 -34.84 -11.10 7.53
CA TYR A 381 -33.45 -11.41 7.24
C TYR A 381 -33.06 -12.76 7.87
N LYS A 382 -32.31 -13.58 7.12
CA LYS A 382 -32.04 -14.98 7.49
C LYS A 382 -31.15 -15.13 8.72
N ASP A 383 -30.20 -14.23 8.90
CA ASP A 383 -29.23 -14.26 10.00
C ASP A 383 -29.60 -13.23 11.07
N THR A 384 -30.15 -13.72 12.18
CA THR A 384 -30.59 -12.86 13.29
C THR A 384 -29.43 -12.19 14.01
N GLY A 385 -28.26 -12.83 14.11
CA GLY A 385 -27.08 -12.26 14.76
C GLY A 385 -26.51 -11.06 13.99
N VAL A 386 -26.56 -11.12 12.66
CA VAL A 386 -26.23 -9.97 11.81
C VAL A 386 -27.20 -8.81 12.04
N MET A 387 -28.51 -9.07 12.13
CA MET A 387 -29.51 -8.03 12.40
C MET A 387 -29.41 -7.46 13.82
N GLU A 388 -29.13 -8.27 14.84
CA GLU A 388 -28.87 -7.80 16.20
C GLU A 388 -27.69 -6.81 16.23
N ARG A 389 -26.59 -7.16 15.55
CA ARG A 389 -25.44 -6.27 15.41
C ARG A 389 -25.81 -4.96 14.70
N VAL A 390 -26.43 -5.05 13.53
CA VAL A 390 -26.77 -3.86 12.72
C VAL A 390 -27.72 -2.95 13.48
N THR A 391 -28.81 -3.50 14.01
CA THR A 391 -29.83 -2.71 14.71
C THR A 391 -29.29 -2.05 15.97
N ALA A 392 -28.40 -2.70 16.72
CA ALA A 392 -27.72 -2.12 17.87
C ALA A 392 -26.76 -0.99 17.47
N ASN A 393 -25.97 -1.17 16.42
CA ASN A 393 -25.00 -0.16 15.98
C ASN A 393 -25.65 1.03 15.30
N VAL A 394 -26.71 0.84 14.50
CA VAL A 394 -27.49 1.96 13.94
C VAL A 394 -28.08 2.81 15.06
N SER A 395 -28.60 2.18 16.13
CA SER A 395 -29.09 2.90 17.31
C SER A 395 -28.00 3.76 17.97
N ARG A 396 -26.79 3.21 18.12
CA ARG A 396 -25.62 3.95 18.63
C ARG A 396 -25.26 5.15 17.75
N VAL A 397 -25.22 4.99 16.42
CA VAL A 397 -24.94 6.10 15.49
C VAL A 397 -25.98 7.21 15.63
N VAL A 398 -27.26 6.85 15.68
CA VAL A 398 -28.36 7.81 15.84
C VAL A 398 -28.25 8.56 17.18
N ASP A 399 -27.92 7.89 18.28
CA ASP A 399 -27.72 8.53 19.57
C ASP A 399 -26.49 9.45 19.63
N VAL A 400 -25.42 9.10 18.90
CA VAL A 400 -24.26 9.98 18.73
C VAL A 400 -24.65 11.21 17.92
N ALA A 401 -25.35 11.05 16.79
CA ALA A 401 -25.79 12.17 15.94
C ALA A 401 -26.65 13.17 16.71
N ARG A 402 -27.64 12.67 17.47
CA ARG A 402 -28.50 13.51 18.32
C ARG A 402 -27.72 14.29 19.36
N ARG A 403 -26.76 13.66 20.05
CA ARG A 403 -25.92 14.32 21.07
C ARG A 403 -25.01 15.38 20.45
N SER A 404 -24.53 15.13 19.23
CA SER A 404 -23.70 16.07 18.47
C SER A 404 -24.52 17.10 17.67
N GLN A 405 -25.84 17.14 17.85
CA GLN A 405 -26.75 18.02 17.11
C GLN A 405 -26.67 17.88 15.58
N VAL A 406 -26.23 16.71 15.10
CA VAL A 406 -26.23 16.34 13.69
C VAL A 406 -27.60 15.78 13.34
N GLU A 407 -28.14 16.25 12.22
CA GLU A 407 -29.49 15.88 11.81
C GLU A 407 -29.58 14.38 11.47
N VAL A 408 -30.64 13.73 11.94
CA VAL A 408 -30.98 12.36 11.58
C VAL A 408 -32.20 12.36 10.67
N ILE A 409 -32.03 11.81 9.47
CA ILE A 409 -33.04 11.69 8.44
C ILE A 409 -33.34 10.20 8.24
N PHE A 410 -34.62 9.83 8.25
CA PHE A 410 -35.05 8.47 7.97
C PHE A 410 -35.60 8.40 6.55
N VAL A 411 -35.27 7.32 5.86
CA VAL A 411 -35.93 6.97 4.60
C VAL A 411 -36.53 5.57 4.73
N ARG A 412 -37.73 5.40 4.19
CA ARG A 412 -38.48 4.14 4.23
C ARG A 412 -38.84 3.70 2.83
N PHE A 413 -38.75 2.42 2.57
CA PHE A 413 -39.30 1.81 1.36
C PHE A 413 -40.76 1.44 1.61
N LEU A 414 -41.63 1.83 0.67
CA LEU A 414 -43.02 1.38 0.61
C LEU A 414 -43.22 0.54 -0.64
N GLY A 415 -43.48 -0.74 -0.44
CA GLY A 415 -43.59 -1.73 -1.51
C GLY A 415 -45.00 -1.98 -2.03
N ASP A 416 -46.00 -1.18 -1.65
CA ASP A 416 -47.39 -1.36 -2.08
C ASP A 416 -47.52 -1.56 -3.60
N ASP A 417 -48.36 -2.51 -4.01
CA ASP A 417 -48.62 -2.82 -5.43
C ASP A 417 -49.08 -1.59 -6.22
N LYS A 418 -49.77 -0.65 -5.56
CA LYS A 418 -50.24 0.62 -6.16
C LYS A 418 -49.09 1.54 -6.58
N PHE A 419 -47.89 1.39 -6.02
CA PHE A 419 -46.71 2.17 -6.36
C PHE A 419 -45.81 1.48 -7.40
N GLN A 420 -45.97 0.17 -7.59
CA GLN A 420 -45.09 -0.63 -8.45
C GLN A 420 -45.36 -0.39 -9.93
N GLY A 421 -44.35 0.08 -10.67
CA GLY A 421 -44.42 0.21 -12.13
C GLY A 421 -44.45 -1.14 -12.88
N PRO A 422 -44.58 -1.14 -14.22
CA PRO A 422 -44.64 -2.36 -15.02
C PRO A 422 -43.46 -3.32 -14.81
N SER A 423 -42.23 -2.81 -14.71
CA SER A 423 -41.03 -3.61 -14.49
C SER A 423 -41.02 -4.30 -13.13
N TRP A 424 -41.45 -3.61 -12.07
CA TRP A 424 -41.60 -4.18 -10.73
C TRP A 424 -42.60 -5.34 -10.71
N ARG A 425 -43.80 -5.12 -11.26
CA ARG A 425 -44.84 -6.15 -11.33
C ARG A 425 -44.39 -7.36 -12.15
N GLN A 426 -43.75 -7.14 -13.29
CA GLN A 426 -43.21 -8.23 -14.12
C GLN A 426 -42.15 -9.04 -13.37
N ARG A 427 -41.20 -8.39 -12.69
CA ARG A 427 -40.18 -9.07 -11.87
C ARG A 427 -40.81 -9.88 -10.74
N ASN A 428 -41.75 -9.29 -10.01
CA ASN A 428 -42.40 -9.94 -8.88
C ASN A 428 -43.16 -11.19 -9.32
N LEU A 429 -43.91 -11.11 -10.44
CA LEU A 429 -44.56 -12.28 -11.03
C LEU A 429 -43.57 -13.36 -11.44
N ARG A 430 -42.48 -13.00 -12.15
CA ARG A 430 -41.46 -13.98 -12.61
C ARG A 430 -40.72 -14.67 -11.47
N GLN A 431 -40.54 -13.99 -10.35
CA GLN A 431 -39.75 -14.49 -9.22
C GLN A 431 -40.62 -14.88 -8.03
N ASN A 432 -41.94 -14.92 -8.20
CA ASN A 432 -42.93 -15.19 -7.14
C ASN A 432 -42.68 -14.37 -5.86
N ARG A 433 -42.35 -13.07 -6.01
CA ARG A 433 -42.09 -12.17 -4.89
C ARG A 433 -43.37 -11.54 -4.38
N GLN A 434 -43.49 -11.47 -3.06
CA GLN A 434 -44.53 -10.71 -2.39
C GLN A 434 -44.06 -9.28 -2.13
N SER A 435 -45.02 -8.38 -1.94
CA SER A 435 -44.76 -6.99 -1.61
C SER A 435 -44.50 -6.84 -0.11
N TRP A 436 -43.43 -6.11 0.24
CA TRP A 436 -42.99 -5.87 1.62
C TRP A 436 -43.15 -4.40 1.99
N SER A 437 -43.20 -4.13 3.29
CA SER A 437 -43.31 -2.78 3.86
C SER A 437 -44.50 -2.02 3.29
N ILE A 438 -45.69 -2.60 3.42
CA ILE A 438 -46.95 -2.01 2.95
C ILE A 438 -47.36 -0.84 3.84
N GLU A 439 -47.74 0.28 3.24
CA GLU A 439 -48.18 1.49 3.94
C GLU A 439 -49.23 1.19 5.03
N GLY A 440 -48.98 1.66 6.25
CA GLY A 440 -49.89 1.48 7.40
C GLY A 440 -49.78 0.13 8.11
N THR A 441 -48.90 -0.77 7.67
CA THR A 441 -48.63 -2.04 8.36
C THR A 441 -47.45 -1.93 9.31
N TRP A 442 -47.42 -2.81 10.32
CA TRP A 442 -46.27 -2.96 11.22
C TRP A 442 -44.96 -3.18 10.46
N GLY A 443 -44.99 -3.97 9.37
CA GLY A 443 -43.83 -4.24 8.53
C GLY A 443 -43.19 -3.00 7.90
N ALA A 444 -43.96 -1.93 7.69
CA ALA A 444 -43.48 -0.65 7.16
C ALA A 444 -42.98 0.35 8.23
N GLU A 445 -43.18 0.06 9.51
CA GLU A 445 -42.68 0.91 10.60
C GLU A 445 -41.17 0.75 10.76
N ILE A 446 -40.50 1.80 11.27
CA ILE A 446 -39.08 1.74 11.64
C ILE A 446 -38.91 0.72 12.77
N PHE A 447 -37.87 -0.10 12.68
CA PHE A 447 -37.59 -1.15 13.64
C PHE A 447 -37.33 -0.60 15.04
N GLY A 448 -37.82 -1.30 16.06
CA GLY A 448 -37.92 -0.79 17.43
C GLY A 448 -36.59 -0.44 18.13
N SER A 449 -35.43 -0.79 17.55
CA SER A 449 -34.12 -0.37 18.07
C SER A 449 -33.86 1.14 17.92
N VAL A 450 -34.62 1.81 17.03
CA VAL A 450 -34.56 3.26 16.83
C VAL A 450 -35.98 3.82 16.79
N LYS A 451 -36.24 4.88 17.55
CA LYS A 451 -37.49 5.63 17.48
C LYS A 451 -37.25 6.98 16.82
N VAL A 452 -38.09 7.32 15.85
CA VAL A 452 -38.12 8.66 15.25
C VAL A 452 -38.60 9.66 16.30
N GLN A 453 -37.83 10.71 16.54
CA GLN A 453 -38.14 11.78 17.49
C GLN A 453 -38.90 12.94 16.82
N PRO A 454 -39.68 13.73 17.60
CA PRO A 454 -40.31 14.93 17.08
C PRO A 454 -39.27 15.88 16.45
N GLY A 455 -39.50 16.26 15.18
CA GLY A 455 -38.61 17.15 14.42
C GLY A 455 -37.67 16.43 13.45
N GLU A 456 -37.44 15.12 13.63
CA GLU A 456 -36.70 14.31 12.65
C GLU A 456 -37.56 14.06 11.39
N ARG A 457 -36.90 14.00 10.23
CA ARG A 457 -37.59 13.84 8.95
C ARG A 457 -37.68 12.37 8.56
N VAL A 458 -38.82 11.99 7.98
CA VAL A 458 -39.04 10.68 7.37
C VAL A 458 -39.48 10.89 5.93
N PHE A 459 -38.79 10.26 4.98
CA PHE A 459 -39.13 10.28 3.56
C PHE A 459 -39.51 8.88 3.07
N ASP A 460 -40.69 8.79 2.45
CA ASP A 460 -41.20 7.51 1.94
C ASP A 460 -40.89 7.35 0.44
N LYS A 461 -40.09 6.34 0.14
CA LYS A 461 -39.72 5.91 -1.21
C LYS A 461 -40.75 4.91 -1.73
N LYS A 462 -41.55 5.32 -2.71
CA LYS A 462 -42.67 4.52 -3.23
C LYS A 462 -42.19 3.62 -4.37
N ALA A 463 -41.95 2.34 -4.07
CA ALA A 463 -41.35 1.35 -4.97
C ALA A 463 -40.03 1.82 -5.63
N GLN A 464 -39.19 2.51 -4.85
CA GLN A 464 -37.88 3.05 -5.29
C GLN A 464 -36.79 2.72 -4.28
N PHE A 465 -35.62 2.31 -4.76
CA PHE A 465 -34.46 2.04 -3.90
C PHE A 465 -33.70 3.33 -3.53
N ASP A 466 -33.55 4.24 -4.50
CA ASP A 466 -32.86 5.53 -4.32
C ASP A 466 -33.81 6.57 -3.67
N PRO A 467 -33.50 7.11 -2.46
CA PRO A 467 -34.29 8.15 -1.82
C PRO A 467 -34.35 9.46 -2.60
N PHE A 468 -33.38 9.77 -3.46
CA PHE A 468 -33.43 10.98 -4.28
C PHE A 468 -34.53 10.93 -5.35
N LEU A 469 -35.08 9.75 -5.65
CA LEU A 469 -36.26 9.61 -6.51
C LEU A 469 -37.59 9.83 -5.76
N SER A 470 -37.55 9.87 -4.43
CA SER A 470 -38.72 10.16 -3.60
C SER A 470 -39.08 11.63 -3.61
N ASN A 471 -40.35 11.93 -3.33
CA ASN A 471 -40.80 13.32 -3.30
C ASN A 471 -40.22 14.06 -2.08
N GLY A 472 -39.34 15.03 -2.33
CA GLY A 472 -38.90 16.00 -1.34
C GLY A 472 -37.55 15.72 -0.69
N PHE A 473 -37.00 14.50 -0.75
CA PHE A 473 -35.69 14.19 -0.16
C PHE A 473 -34.58 15.03 -0.79
N GLU A 474 -34.46 15.04 -2.12
CA GLU A 474 -33.46 15.85 -2.83
C GLU A 474 -33.62 17.35 -2.52
N LYS A 475 -34.85 17.86 -2.57
CA LYS A 475 -35.15 19.26 -2.23
C LYS A 475 -34.75 19.60 -0.80
N TYR A 476 -34.90 18.64 0.12
CA TYR A 476 -34.53 18.81 1.52
C TYR A 476 -33.02 18.87 1.69
N VAL A 477 -32.30 17.91 1.12
CA VAL A 477 -30.83 17.84 1.12
C VAL A 477 -30.23 19.14 0.56
N VAL A 478 -30.72 19.59 -0.60
CA VAL A 478 -30.30 20.85 -1.23
C VAL A 478 -30.68 22.07 -0.38
N GLY A 479 -31.91 22.10 0.16
CA GLY A 479 -32.38 23.22 0.98
C GLY A 479 -31.65 23.36 2.32
N ARG A 480 -31.17 22.25 2.89
CA ARG A 480 -30.32 22.22 4.09
C ARG A 480 -28.84 22.45 3.77
N LYS A 481 -28.48 22.56 2.49
CA LYS A 481 -27.10 22.68 1.99
C LYS A 481 -26.21 21.60 2.60
N LEU A 482 -26.69 20.37 2.62
CA LEU A 482 -25.89 19.25 3.10
C LEU A 482 -24.78 18.99 2.09
N ASP A 483 -23.57 18.75 2.59
CA ASP A 483 -22.39 18.43 1.79
C ASP A 483 -22.00 16.96 1.97
N ARG A 484 -22.34 16.36 3.12
CA ARG A 484 -22.00 14.99 3.49
C ARG A 484 -23.20 14.23 4.07
N LEU A 485 -23.39 13.01 3.60
CA LEU A 485 -24.35 12.05 4.14
C LEU A 485 -23.64 10.86 4.78
N VAL A 486 -23.89 10.65 6.07
CA VAL A 486 -23.48 9.42 6.77
C VAL A 486 -24.61 8.41 6.64
N VAL A 487 -24.40 7.35 5.87
CA VAL A 487 -25.42 6.37 5.51
C VAL A 487 -25.29 5.13 6.39
N VAL A 488 -26.41 4.77 7.04
CA VAL A 488 -26.56 3.57 7.84
C VAL A 488 -27.88 2.89 7.51
N GLY A 489 -28.02 1.59 7.77
CA GLY A 489 -29.26 0.84 7.50
C GLY A 489 -29.08 -0.26 6.44
N LEU A 490 -30.16 -0.61 5.75
CA LEU A 490 -30.25 -1.85 4.96
C LEU A 490 -30.68 -1.57 3.50
N TYR A 491 -30.20 -2.31 2.50
CA TYR A 491 -29.08 -3.27 2.48
C TYR A 491 -27.92 -2.70 1.65
N ALA A 492 -26.69 -3.11 1.96
CA ALA A 492 -25.45 -2.67 1.33
C ALA A 492 -25.47 -2.81 -0.20
N ASP A 493 -26.04 -3.90 -0.73
CA ASP A 493 -26.15 -4.21 -2.16
C ASP A 493 -27.48 -3.76 -2.81
N VAL A 494 -28.33 -3.05 -2.07
CA VAL A 494 -29.64 -2.60 -2.57
C VAL A 494 -29.85 -1.11 -2.26
N CYS A 495 -30.56 -0.79 -1.19
CA CYS A 495 -30.98 0.60 -0.92
C CYS A 495 -29.86 1.47 -0.37
N VAL A 496 -28.87 0.91 0.34
CA VAL A 496 -27.70 1.67 0.79
C VAL A 496 -26.84 2.04 -0.42
N ASP A 497 -26.54 1.08 -1.31
CA ASP A 497 -25.89 1.36 -2.60
C ASP A 497 -26.65 2.40 -3.41
N ALA A 498 -27.97 2.25 -3.58
CA ALA A 498 -28.78 3.20 -4.33
C ALA A 498 -28.72 4.62 -3.73
N THR A 499 -28.71 4.73 -2.40
CA THR A 499 -28.58 6.01 -1.68
C THR A 499 -27.21 6.63 -1.89
N VAL A 500 -26.15 5.84 -1.70
CA VAL A 500 -24.76 6.28 -1.83
C VAL A 500 -24.46 6.71 -3.27
N ARG A 501 -24.84 5.88 -4.25
CA ARG A 501 -24.72 6.20 -5.68
C ARG A 501 -25.50 7.46 -6.04
N GLY A 502 -26.74 7.58 -5.56
CA GLY A 502 -27.60 8.73 -5.81
C GLY A 502 -27.04 10.03 -5.22
N ALA A 503 -26.40 9.96 -4.07
CA ALA A 503 -25.72 11.08 -3.40
C ALA A 503 -24.45 11.49 -4.16
N PHE A 504 -23.60 10.52 -4.51
CA PHE A 504 -22.37 10.73 -5.28
C PHE A 504 -22.65 11.45 -6.61
N GLN A 505 -23.66 10.99 -7.36
CA GLN A 505 -24.05 11.61 -8.64
C GLN A 505 -24.56 13.05 -8.51
N ARG A 506 -24.86 13.50 -7.29
CA ARG A 506 -25.30 14.86 -6.97
C ARG A 506 -24.20 15.71 -6.31
N GLY A 507 -22.98 15.19 -6.23
CA GLY A 507 -21.83 15.88 -5.66
C GLY A 507 -21.76 15.84 -4.13
N LEU A 508 -22.55 14.98 -3.47
CA LEU A 508 -22.50 14.82 -2.02
C LEU A 508 -21.44 13.80 -1.64
N ARG A 509 -20.68 14.11 -0.59
CA ARG A 509 -19.78 13.14 0.04
C ARG A 509 -20.59 12.12 0.82
N THR A 510 -20.11 10.89 0.87
CA THR A 510 -20.80 9.80 1.57
C THR A 510 -19.87 9.07 2.50
N THR A 511 -20.36 8.75 3.68
CA THR A 511 -19.67 7.87 4.63
C THR A 511 -20.60 6.73 5.00
N VAL A 512 -20.15 5.49 4.88
CA VAL A 512 -20.93 4.31 5.27
C VAL A 512 -20.28 3.67 6.50
N VAL A 513 -21.07 3.41 7.53
CA VAL A 513 -20.55 2.80 8.77
C VAL A 513 -20.63 1.28 8.63
N ARG A 514 -19.46 0.61 8.55
CA ARG A 514 -19.33 -0.82 8.19
C ARG A 514 -20.23 -1.72 9.03
N GLN A 515 -20.28 -1.51 10.35
CA GLN A 515 -21.07 -2.34 11.26
C GLN A 515 -22.57 -1.99 11.32
N CYS A 516 -23.02 -0.99 10.54
CA CYS A 516 -24.40 -0.50 10.51
C CYS A 516 -25.15 -0.91 9.23
N THR A 517 -24.63 -1.87 8.47
CA THR A 517 -25.32 -2.42 7.29
C THR A 517 -25.10 -3.93 7.14
N ALA A 518 -25.84 -4.54 6.22
CA ALA A 518 -25.71 -5.93 5.84
C ALA A 518 -25.98 -6.05 4.32
N GLY A 519 -25.38 -7.05 3.68
CA GLY A 519 -25.71 -7.39 2.30
C GLY A 519 -26.86 -8.40 2.23
N PHE A 520 -27.66 -8.37 1.17
CA PHE A 520 -28.82 -9.22 0.95
C PHE A 520 -28.53 -10.35 -0.06
N HIS A 521 -27.80 -10.05 -1.12
CA HIS A 521 -27.35 -10.98 -2.17
C HIS A 521 -25.83 -11.15 -2.18
N PHE A 522 -25.07 -10.08 -1.92
CA PHE A 522 -23.61 -10.10 -1.77
C PHE A 522 -23.22 -9.90 -0.31
N THR A 523 -21.94 -10.12 0.03
CA THR A 523 -21.46 -9.78 1.38
C THR A 523 -21.44 -8.25 1.54
N ALA A 524 -21.62 -7.77 2.78
CA ALA A 524 -21.58 -6.34 3.05
C ALA A 524 -20.20 -5.76 2.69
N ASP A 525 -19.12 -6.45 3.05
CA ASP A 525 -17.76 -5.98 2.80
C ASP A 525 -17.47 -5.81 1.30
N GLN A 526 -17.87 -6.76 0.45
CA GLN A 526 -17.72 -6.63 -1.00
C GLN A 526 -18.41 -5.38 -1.56
N MET A 527 -19.60 -5.06 -1.07
CA MET A 527 -20.31 -3.86 -1.51
C MET A 527 -19.71 -2.57 -0.97
N LEU A 528 -19.23 -2.59 0.27
CA LEU A 528 -18.56 -1.44 0.87
C LEU A 528 -17.27 -1.14 0.12
N ASP A 529 -16.46 -2.14 -0.17
CA ASP A 529 -15.22 -1.98 -0.96
C ASP A 529 -15.54 -1.43 -2.36
N TYR A 530 -16.61 -1.92 -3.00
CA TYR A 530 -17.12 -1.38 -4.27
C TYR A 530 -17.54 0.10 -4.17
N MET A 531 -18.20 0.52 -3.09
CA MET A 531 -18.57 1.93 -2.89
C MET A 531 -17.34 2.82 -2.67
N GLN A 532 -16.33 2.33 -1.93
CA GLN A 532 -15.06 3.05 -1.77
C GLN A 532 -14.37 3.25 -3.11
N GLU A 533 -14.29 2.19 -3.92
CA GLU A 533 -13.59 2.20 -5.20
C GLU A 533 -14.32 3.04 -6.26
N ILE A 534 -15.64 2.88 -6.39
CA ILE A 534 -16.40 3.47 -7.50
C ILE A 534 -16.97 4.86 -7.16
N TYR A 535 -17.41 5.08 -5.92
CA TYR A 535 -18.05 6.33 -5.51
C TYR A 535 -17.15 7.23 -4.66
N GLY A 536 -15.98 6.74 -4.24
CA GLY A 536 -15.11 7.45 -3.31
C GLY A 536 -15.75 7.63 -1.94
N SER A 537 -16.66 6.75 -1.54
CA SER A 537 -17.29 6.79 -0.23
C SER A 537 -16.28 6.46 0.86
N ASP A 538 -16.33 7.17 1.99
CA ASP A 538 -15.60 6.75 3.18
C ASP A 538 -16.31 5.53 3.80
N VAL A 539 -15.59 4.46 4.10
CA VAL A 539 -16.12 3.34 4.89
C VAL A 539 -15.37 3.26 6.20
N VAL A 540 -16.07 3.54 7.29
CA VAL A 540 -15.47 3.67 8.62
C VAL A 540 -16.02 2.63 9.59
N ALA A 541 -15.20 2.23 10.56
CA ALA A 541 -15.69 1.54 11.73
C ALA A 541 -16.50 2.52 12.60
N LEU A 542 -17.43 1.99 13.40
CA LEU A 542 -18.24 2.80 14.32
C LEU A 542 -17.40 3.63 15.29
N GLU A 543 -16.27 3.10 15.77
CA GLU A 543 -15.34 3.81 16.66
C GLU A 543 -14.62 4.98 16.01
N ASP A 544 -14.44 4.96 14.68
CA ASP A 544 -13.73 5.99 13.91
C ASP A 544 -14.69 7.02 13.30
N LEU A 545 -16.00 6.90 13.58
CA LEU A 545 -17.00 7.78 13.01
C LEU A 545 -16.89 9.21 13.56
N SER A 546 -16.41 10.15 12.73
CA SER A 546 -16.57 11.58 12.97
C SER A 546 -17.80 12.13 12.24
N LEU A 547 -18.69 12.77 12.99
CA LEU A 547 -19.88 13.48 12.48
C LEU A 547 -19.67 15.00 12.35
N GLY A 548 -18.47 15.50 12.69
CA GLY A 548 -18.10 16.92 12.63
C GLY A 548 -16.67 17.14 12.19
#